data_AF-A0A352BFU5-F1
#
_entry.id   AF-A0A352BFU5-F1
#
_cell.length_a   1.000
_cell.length_b   1.000
_cell.length_c   1.000
_cell.angle_alpha   90.00
_cell.angle_beta   90.00
_cell.angle_gamma   90.00
#
_symmetry.space_group_name_H-M   'P 1'
#
loop_
_entity.id
_entity.type
_entity.pdbx_description
1 polymer ?
#
loop_
_entity_poly.entity_id
_entity_poly.type
_entity_poly.pdbx_seq_one_letter_code
_entity_poly.pdbx_strand_id
1 'polypeptide(L)'
;MNQFQAQGVNVVVTDYTPTNPTFPLTFIGCSSTGESATTSNLTINRIDDRPNFARVTVDVNIPININYTDANGVAGTARGILTVNEDVVMCVPQASVIPFTVEAFGSAICSDGEYIGDNTFKITCCVTVILRVVVEAEILLPSYGYCAIPPCQEFSNDVCAGVFDLPLYPTSGPNR
;
A
#
# COMPACT_ATOMS: atom_id res chain seq x y z
N MET A 1 -8.40 -1.31 -5.31
CA MET A 1 -8.69 -1.28 -3.87
C MET A 1 -9.87 -2.19 -3.65
N ASN A 2 -9.70 -3.20 -2.79
CA ASN A 2 -10.75 -4.15 -2.43
C ASN A 2 -10.97 -4.06 -0.92
N GLN A 3 -12.24 -4.04 -0.50
CA GLN A 3 -12.63 -4.07 0.91
C GLN A 3 -13.65 -5.19 1.08
N PHE A 4 -13.35 -6.14 1.97
CA PHE A 4 -14.23 -7.28 2.20
C PHE A 4 -14.09 -7.79 3.63
N GLN A 5 -15.04 -8.64 4.04
CA GLN A 5 -15.02 -9.30 5.33
C GLN A 5 -14.43 -10.71 5.17
N ALA A 6 -13.36 -11.01 5.92
CA ALA A 6 -12.81 -12.35 6.01
C ALA A 6 -13.33 -13.00 7.31
N GLN A 7 -14.10 -14.09 7.18
CA GLN A 7 -14.75 -14.76 8.31
C GLN A 7 -14.07 -16.08 8.62
N GLY A 8 -13.88 -16.36 9.91
CA GLY A 8 -13.37 -17.64 10.40
C GLY A 8 -11.95 -17.97 9.92
N VAL A 9 -11.10 -16.96 9.75
CA VAL A 9 -9.71 -17.14 9.32
C VAL A 9 -8.87 -17.56 10.51
N ASN A 10 -8.05 -18.59 10.32
CA ASN A 10 -7.12 -19.06 11.34
C ASN A 10 -5.81 -18.29 11.21
N VAL A 11 -5.42 -17.61 12.29
CA VAL A 11 -4.15 -16.89 12.38
C VAL A 11 -3.32 -17.50 13.50
N VAL A 12 -2.15 -18.02 13.12
CA VAL A 12 -1.13 -18.46 14.07
C VAL A 12 -0.42 -17.22 14.60
N VAL A 13 -0.28 -17.14 15.91
CA VAL A 13 0.37 -16.02 16.58
C VAL A 13 1.71 -16.39 17.20
N THR A 14 2.62 -15.42 17.19
CA THR A 14 3.97 -15.47 17.75
C THR A 14 4.23 -14.23 18.61
N ASP A 15 5.41 -14.15 19.22
CA ASP A 15 5.91 -12.94 19.90
C ASP A 15 4.94 -12.36 20.94
N TYR A 16 4.53 -13.23 21.87
CA TYR A 16 3.67 -12.84 22.99
C TYR A 16 4.34 -11.81 23.88
N THR A 17 3.56 -10.78 24.22
CA THR A 17 3.94 -9.73 25.16
C THR A 17 2.78 -9.53 26.15
N PRO A 18 2.92 -9.89 27.44
CA PRO A 18 4.09 -10.47 28.11
C PRO A 18 4.49 -11.86 27.60
N THR A 19 5.76 -12.23 27.77
CA THR A 19 6.27 -13.55 27.35
C THR A 19 5.66 -14.66 28.20
N ASN A 20 5.33 -15.80 27.57
CA ASN A 20 4.70 -16.98 28.17
C ASN A 20 3.33 -16.71 28.85
N PRO A 21 2.29 -16.36 28.09
CA PRO A 21 0.95 -16.16 28.66
C PRO A 21 0.36 -17.49 29.17
N THR A 22 -0.57 -17.40 30.12
CA THR A 22 -1.27 -18.58 30.63
C THR A 22 -2.51 -18.89 29.78
N PHE A 23 -2.56 -20.08 29.19
CA PHE A 23 -3.65 -20.53 28.34
C PHE A 23 -4.86 -21.04 29.16
N PRO A 24 -6.09 -21.00 28.62
CA PRO A 24 -6.49 -20.49 27.31
C PRO A 24 -6.52 -18.95 27.24
N LEU A 25 -6.30 -18.41 26.04
CA LEU A 25 -6.36 -16.96 25.80
C LEU A 25 -7.77 -16.54 25.40
N THR A 26 -8.21 -15.38 25.90
CA THR A 26 -9.48 -14.76 25.51
C THR A 26 -9.20 -13.64 24.52
N PHE A 27 -9.82 -13.69 23.34
CA PHE A 27 -9.66 -12.66 22.33
C PHE A 27 -10.35 -11.34 22.76
N ILE A 28 -9.68 -10.20 22.52
CA ILE A 28 -10.26 -8.86 22.75
C ILE A 28 -10.44 -8.12 21.43
N GLY A 29 -9.46 -8.20 20.53
CA GLY A 29 -9.48 -7.48 19.27
C GLY A 29 -8.22 -7.69 18.47
N CYS A 30 -8.22 -7.27 17.20
CA CYS A 30 -7.02 -7.23 16.39
C CYS A 30 -6.94 -5.95 15.56
N SER A 31 -5.72 -5.52 15.25
CA SER A 31 -5.47 -4.44 14.29
C SER A 31 -4.15 -4.65 13.55
N SER A 32 -4.07 -4.20 12.30
CA SER A 32 -2.80 -4.16 11.55
C SER A 32 -1.73 -3.37 12.30
N THR A 33 -0.47 -3.81 12.22
CA THR A 33 0.66 -3.18 12.93
C THR A 33 1.13 -1.86 12.29
N GLY A 34 0.65 -1.56 11.08
CA GLY A 34 1.14 -0.44 10.25
C GLY A 34 2.37 -0.78 9.43
N GLU A 35 2.94 -1.97 9.60
CA GLU A 35 4.00 -2.49 8.73
C GLU A 35 3.46 -2.80 7.34
N SER A 36 4.30 -2.65 6.32
CA SER A 36 3.94 -2.96 4.94
C SER A 36 3.55 -4.43 4.80
N ALA A 37 2.43 -4.68 4.12
CA ALA A 37 2.05 -6.03 3.74
C ALA A 37 3.06 -6.61 2.75
N THR A 38 3.30 -7.92 2.84
CA THR A 38 4.18 -8.63 1.91
C THR A 38 3.36 -9.50 0.98
N THR A 39 3.89 -9.80 -0.21
CA THR A 39 3.22 -10.63 -1.21
C THR A 39 3.92 -11.98 -1.35
N SER A 40 3.15 -13.06 -1.44
CA SER A 40 3.63 -14.41 -1.75
C SER A 40 2.80 -15.05 -2.86
N ASN A 41 3.30 -16.12 -3.48
CA ASN A 41 2.60 -16.89 -4.51
C ASN A 41 2.07 -16.05 -5.70
N LEU A 42 2.79 -14.98 -6.05
CA LEU A 42 2.43 -14.08 -7.15
C LEU A 42 2.49 -14.82 -8.49
N THR A 43 1.36 -14.86 -9.18
CA THR A 43 1.21 -15.38 -10.55
C THR A 43 0.60 -14.31 -11.44
N ILE A 44 1.22 -14.08 -12.60
CA ILE A 44 0.78 -13.06 -13.57
C ILE A 44 0.49 -13.76 -14.89
N ASN A 45 -0.79 -13.90 -15.21
CA ASN A 45 -1.27 -14.52 -16.44
C ASN A 45 -1.74 -13.44 -17.41
N ARG A 46 -1.02 -13.24 -18.52
CA ARG A 46 -1.40 -12.29 -19.57
C ARG A 46 -2.69 -12.74 -20.25
N ILE A 47 -3.49 -11.78 -20.68
CA ILE A 47 -4.74 -12.02 -21.40
C ILE A 47 -4.49 -11.71 -22.88
N ASP A 48 -4.55 -12.74 -23.74
CA ASP A 48 -4.18 -12.62 -25.16
C ASP A 48 -4.97 -11.56 -25.92
N ASP A 49 -6.26 -11.38 -25.58
CA ASP A 49 -7.17 -10.40 -26.19
C ASP A 49 -6.97 -8.97 -25.65
N ARG A 50 -6.09 -8.76 -24.66
CA ARG A 50 -5.89 -7.47 -23.99
C ARG A 50 -4.41 -7.20 -23.67
N PRO A 51 -3.65 -6.59 -24.58
CA PRO A 51 -2.17 -6.55 -24.54
C PRO A 51 -1.53 -5.74 -23.39
N ASN A 52 -2.31 -5.17 -22.48
CA ASN A 52 -1.83 -4.47 -21.27
C ASN A 52 -2.52 -4.96 -19.99
N PHE A 53 -3.32 -6.01 -20.07
CA PHE A 53 -4.02 -6.55 -18.92
C PHE A 53 -3.52 -7.96 -18.60
N ALA A 54 -3.35 -8.21 -17.32
CA ALA A 54 -3.00 -9.52 -16.80
C ALA A 54 -3.92 -9.85 -15.63
N ARG A 55 -4.30 -11.11 -15.52
CA ARG A 55 -4.86 -11.65 -14.29
C ARG A 55 -3.70 -11.86 -13.30
N VAL A 56 -3.77 -11.16 -12.19
CA VAL A 56 -2.79 -11.21 -11.11
C VAL A 56 -3.44 -11.96 -9.96
N THR A 57 -2.86 -13.10 -9.62
CA THR A 57 -3.25 -13.90 -8.46
C THR A 57 -2.11 -13.83 -7.45
N VAL A 58 -2.40 -13.43 -6.21
CA VAL A 58 -1.36 -13.18 -5.20
C VAL A 58 -1.92 -13.38 -3.80
N ASP A 59 -1.08 -13.88 -2.90
CA ASP A 59 -1.38 -13.91 -1.47
C ASP A 59 -0.78 -12.67 -0.81
N VAL A 60 -1.62 -11.90 -0.13
CA VAL A 60 -1.24 -10.70 0.61
C VAL A 60 -1.16 -11.05 2.09
N ASN A 61 0.04 -10.96 2.65
CA ASN A 61 0.35 -11.24 4.04
C ASN A 61 0.37 -9.92 4.82
N ILE A 62 -0.64 -9.72 5.67
CA ILE A 62 -0.86 -8.51 6.45
C ILE A 62 -0.42 -8.77 7.89
N PRO A 63 0.62 -8.09 8.40
CA PRO A 63 0.99 -8.18 9.80
C PRO A 63 -0.09 -7.56 10.70
N ILE A 64 -0.55 -8.33 11.69
CA ILE A 64 -1.56 -7.91 12.65
C ILE A 64 -1.09 -8.16 14.08
N ASN A 65 -1.55 -7.32 15.00
CA ASN A 65 -1.47 -7.56 16.44
C ASN A 65 -2.83 -8.03 16.93
N ILE A 66 -2.83 -9.12 17.68
CA ILE A 66 -4.00 -9.65 18.38
C ILE A 66 -3.85 -9.32 19.86
N ASN A 67 -4.83 -8.58 20.38
CA ASN A 67 -4.95 -8.26 21.79
C ASN A 67 -5.79 -9.35 22.46
N TYR A 68 -5.30 -9.86 23.59
CA TYR A 68 -5.95 -10.93 24.33
C TYR A 68 -5.84 -10.70 25.84
N THR A 69 -6.63 -11.45 26.61
CA THR A 69 -6.48 -11.61 28.06
C THR A 69 -6.13 -13.06 28.34
N ASP A 70 -5.11 -13.30 29.16
CA ASP A 70 -4.73 -14.66 29.55
C ASP A 70 -5.69 -15.23 30.62
N ALA A 71 -5.51 -16.50 30.99
CA ALA A 71 -6.35 -17.16 31.99
C ALA A 71 -6.21 -16.57 33.42
N ASN A 72 -5.15 -15.79 33.69
CA ASN A 72 -4.94 -15.10 34.96
C ASN A 72 -5.52 -13.67 34.96
N GLY A 73 -6.16 -13.24 33.87
CA GLY A 73 -6.73 -11.91 33.74
C GLY A 73 -5.73 -10.83 33.30
N VAL A 74 -4.53 -11.21 32.85
CA VAL A 74 -3.49 -10.29 32.37
C VAL A 74 -3.70 -10.00 30.89
N ALA A 75 -3.80 -8.71 30.54
CA ALA A 75 -3.86 -8.29 29.16
C ALA A 75 -2.50 -8.47 28.46
N GLY A 76 -2.53 -8.95 27.23
CA GLY A 76 -1.35 -9.13 26.40
C GLY A 76 -1.63 -8.93 24.92
N THR A 77 -0.57 -8.90 24.14
CA THR A 77 -0.58 -8.77 22.68
C THR A 77 0.28 -9.85 22.05
N ALA A 78 -0.15 -10.41 20.94
CA ALA A 78 0.63 -11.33 20.12
C ALA A 78 0.66 -10.85 18.68
N ARG A 79 1.74 -11.16 17.97
CA ARG A 79 1.89 -10.87 16.54
C ARG A 79 1.31 -12.01 15.73
N GLY A 80 0.66 -11.70 14.61
CA GLY A 80 0.16 -12.69 13.67
C GLY A 80 0.27 -12.19 12.24
N ILE A 81 0.17 -13.11 11.29
CA ILE A 81 0.12 -12.78 9.85
C ILE A 81 -1.22 -13.24 9.32
N LEU A 82 -2.01 -12.29 8.83
CA LEU A 82 -3.25 -12.55 8.12
C LEU A 82 -2.96 -12.67 6.62
N THR A 83 -3.15 -13.85 6.05
CA THR A 83 -2.98 -14.09 4.61
C THR A 83 -4.33 -14.02 3.89
N VAL A 84 -4.41 -13.18 2.86
CA VAL A 84 -5.57 -13.02 2.00
C VAL A 84 -5.19 -13.33 0.55
N ASN A 85 -5.96 -14.18 -0.11
CA ASN A 85 -5.81 -14.40 -1.54
C ASN A 85 -6.58 -13.35 -2.34
N GLU A 86 -5.89 -12.68 -3.27
CA GLU A 86 -6.48 -11.77 -4.23
C GLU A 86 -6.31 -12.29 -5.66
N ASP A 87 -7.35 -12.15 -6.46
CA ASP A 87 -7.37 -12.55 -7.87
C ASP A 87 -8.09 -11.48 -8.69
N VAL A 88 -7.30 -10.64 -9.35
CA VAL A 88 -7.80 -9.42 -10.01
C VAL A 88 -7.15 -9.22 -11.37
N VAL A 89 -7.88 -8.59 -12.29
CA VAL A 89 -7.30 -8.15 -13.56
C VAL A 89 -6.74 -6.75 -13.40
N MET A 90 -5.43 -6.60 -13.59
CA MET A 90 -4.73 -5.31 -13.48
C MET A 90 -4.14 -4.90 -14.82
N CYS A 91 -3.99 -3.59 -15.02
CA CYS A 91 -3.17 -3.07 -16.10
C CYS A 91 -1.69 -3.30 -15.72
N VAL A 92 -1.04 -4.23 -16.42
CA VAL A 92 0.35 -4.62 -16.17
C VAL A 92 1.15 -4.29 -17.43
N PRO A 93 2.24 -3.51 -17.32
CA PRO A 93 3.04 -3.15 -18.47
C PRO A 93 3.64 -4.39 -19.14
N GLN A 94 3.94 -4.26 -20.43
CA GLN A 94 4.65 -5.32 -21.16
C GLN A 94 6.05 -5.52 -20.59
N ALA A 95 6.60 -6.73 -20.80
CA ALA A 95 7.96 -7.03 -20.36
C ALA A 95 8.92 -6.01 -20.98
N SER A 96 9.65 -5.31 -20.11
CA SER A 96 10.65 -4.31 -20.47
C SER A 96 12.01 -4.74 -19.93
N VAL A 97 13.08 -4.09 -20.39
CA VAL A 97 14.43 -4.25 -19.82
C VAL A 97 14.42 -3.92 -18.33
N ILE A 98 13.56 -3.00 -17.91
CA ILE A 98 13.33 -2.67 -16.51
C ILE A 98 12.23 -3.58 -15.95
N PRO A 99 12.51 -4.40 -14.92
CA PRO A 99 11.50 -5.23 -14.30
C PRO A 99 10.48 -4.38 -13.53
N PHE A 100 9.23 -4.84 -13.53
CA PHE A 100 8.18 -4.31 -12.66
C PHE A 100 7.99 -5.26 -11.47
N THR A 101 7.51 -4.73 -10.36
CA THR A 101 7.11 -5.49 -9.17
C THR A 101 5.64 -5.26 -8.86
N VAL A 102 4.99 -6.25 -8.25
CA VAL A 102 3.64 -6.09 -7.70
C VAL A 102 3.78 -5.96 -6.19
N GLU A 103 3.34 -4.83 -5.65
CA GLU A 103 3.35 -4.56 -4.23
C GLU A 103 1.92 -4.51 -3.70
N ALA A 104 1.76 -4.91 -2.43
CA ALA A 104 0.50 -4.86 -1.73
C ALA A 104 0.59 -3.95 -0.51
N PHE A 105 -0.45 -3.16 -0.31
CA PHE A 105 -0.78 -2.56 0.97
C PHE A 105 -2.00 -3.28 1.54
N GLY A 106 -1.95 -3.62 2.83
CA GLY A 106 -3.02 -4.31 3.51
C GLY A 106 -3.24 -3.73 4.89
N SER A 107 -4.49 -3.54 5.27
CA SER A 107 -4.89 -3.19 6.62
C SER A 107 -6.07 -4.04 7.03
N ALA A 108 -6.08 -4.47 8.30
CA ALA A 108 -7.11 -5.33 8.85
C ALA A 108 -7.51 -4.85 10.24
N ILE A 109 -8.80 -4.95 10.55
CA ILE A 109 -9.35 -4.72 11.88
C ILE A 109 -10.30 -5.87 12.22
N CYS A 110 -10.16 -6.43 13.42
CA CYS A 110 -11.00 -7.52 13.91
C CYS A 110 -11.74 -7.08 15.16
N SER A 111 -13.05 -7.34 15.17
CA SER A 111 -13.90 -7.14 16.36
C SER A 111 -14.32 -8.46 17.02
N ASP A 112 -14.09 -9.59 16.36
CA ASP A 112 -14.54 -10.90 16.83
C ASP A 112 -13.51 -11.99 16.53
N GLY A 113 -13.41 -12.95 17.44
CA GLY A 113 -12.46 -14.05 17.34
C GLY A 113 -12.46 -14.95 18.57
N GLU A 114 -11.94 -16.16 18.39
CA GLU A 114 -11.87 -17.20 19.42
C GLU A 114 -10.49 -17.87 19.38
N TYR A 115 -9.94 -18.18 20.56
CA TYR A 115 -8.72 -18.98 20.65
C TYR A 115 -9.07 -20.46 20.49
N ILE A 116 -8.52 -21.10 19.45
CA ILE A 116 -8.84 -22.50 19.11
C ILE A 116 -7.78 -23.51 19.57
N GLY A 117 -6.73 -23.05 20.26
CA GLY A 117 -5.59 -23.88 20.67
C GLY A 117 -4.38 -23.71 19.76
N ASP A 118 -3.25 -24.34 20.12
CA ASP A 118 -2.01 -24.37 19.34
C ASP A 118 -1.57 -23.00 18.82
N ASN A 119 -1.61 -21.99 19.69
CA ASN A 119 -1.26 -20.60 19.38
C ASN A 119 -2.04 -20.02 18.19
N THR A 120 -3.26 -20.50 17.94
CA THR A 120 -4.07 -20.10 16.80
C THR A 120 -5.36 -19.43 17.26
N PHE A 121 -5.68 -18.30 16.63
CA PHE A 121 -6.97 -17.63 16.77
C PHE A 121 -7.78 -17.79 15.50
N LYS A 122 -9.06 -18.12 15.64
CA LYS A 122 -10.04 -18.05 14.57
C LYS A 122 -10.72 -16.69 14.66
N ILE A 123 -10.49 -15.82 13.69
CA ILE A 123 -10.92 -14.41 13.73
C ILE A 123 -11.86 -14.06 12.58
N THR A 124 -12.70 -13.07 12.81
CA THR A 124 -13.50 -12.40 11.78
C THR A 124 -13.06 -10.95 11.67
N CYS A 125 -12.69 -10.51 10.48
CA CYS A 125 -12.05 -9.22 10.27
C CYS A 125 -12.51 -8.51 9.00
N CYS A 126 -12.44 -7.19 9.01
CA CYS A 126 -12.60 -6.35 7.84
C CYS A 126 -11.20 -6.05 7.29
N VAL A 127 -10.98 -6.40 6.02
CA VAL A 127 -9.69 -6.24 5.36
C VAL A 127 -9.81 -5.25 4.22
N THR A 128 -8.83 -4.35 4.11
CA THR A 128 -8.63 -3.48 2.96
C THR A 128 -7.31 -3.84 2.29
N VAL A 129 -7.36 -4.19 1.01
CA VAL A 129 -6.18 -4.51 0.21
C VAL A 129 -6.07 -3.55 -0.99
N ILE A 130 -4.86 -3.06 -1.23
CA ILE A 130 -4.50 -2.25 -2.38
C ILE A 130 -3.30 -2.88 -3.05
N LEU A 131 -3.51 -3.41 -4.26
CA LEU A 131 -2.43 -3.88 -5.13
C LEU A 131 -1.99 -2.76 -6.06
N ARG A 132 -0.68 -2.60 -6.23
CA ARG A 132 -0.09 -1.67 -7.19
C ARG A 132 1.06 -2.32 -7.95
N VAL A 133 1.23 -1.90 -9.20
CA VAL A 133 2.41 -2.25 -10.00
C VAL A 133 3.41 -1.10 -9.86
N VAL A 134 4.64 -1.42 -9.49
CA VAL A 134 5.72 -0.46 -9.33
C VAL A 134 6.81 -0.75 -10.35
N VAL A 135 7.35 0.31 -10.95
CA VAL A 135 8.47 0.26 -11.90
C VAL A 135 9.45 1.35 -11.52
N GLU A 136 10.72 1.00 -11.38
CA GLU A 136 11.79 1.98 -11.16
C GLU A 136 12.21 2.57 -12.51
N ALA A 137 11.98 3.86 -12.72
CA ALA A 137 12.35 4.53 -13.96
C ALA A 137 13.35 5.66 -13.69
N GLU A 138 14.44 5.69 -14.45
CA GLU A 138 15.33 6.85 -14.53
C GLU A 138 14.75 7.84 -15.53
N ILE A 139 14.21 8.96 -15.04
CA ILE A 139 13.73 10.06 -15.88
C ILE A 139 14.86 11.09 -16.01
N LEU A 140 15.42 11.20 -17.20
CA LEU A 140 16.24 12.35 -17.54
C LEU A 140 15.29 13.54 -17.77
N LEU A 141 15.22 14.46 -16.82
CA LEU A 141 14.57 15.75 -17.06
C LEU A 141 15.54 16.58 -17.91
N PRO A 142 15.27 16.82 -19.21
CA PRO A 142 16.05 17.81 -19.92
C PRO A 142 15.81 19.14 -19.22
N SER A 143 16.88 19.78 -18.75
CA SER A 143 16.83 21.22 -18.51
C SER A 143 16.61 21.87 -19.87
N TYR A 144 15.34 22.07 -20.23
CA TYR A 144 15.02 23.10 -21.21
C TYR A 144 15.73 24.35 -20.71
N GLY A 145 16.68 24.85 -21.51
CA GLY A 145 17.65 25.85 -21.09
C GLY A 145 17.00 27.05 -20.40
N TYR A 146 17.82 27.81 -19.67
CA TYR A 146 17.39 29.01 -18.96
C TYR A 146 16.34 29.79 -19.77
N CYS A 147 15.21 30.10 -19.14
CA CYS A 147 14.20 30.97 -19.73
C CYS A 147 14.94 32.21 -20.26
N ALA A 148 14.85 32.48 -21.57
CA ALA A 148 15.49 33.64 -22.16
C ALA A 148 14.90 34.88 -21.47
N ILE A 149 15.73 35.61 -20.72
CA ILE A 149 15.30 36.81 -20.03
C ILE A 149 14.94 37.84 -21.12
N PRO A 150 13.67 38.23 -21.27
CA PRO A 150 13.32 39.23 -22.28
C PRO A 150 14.02 40.56 -21.94
N PRO A 151 14.51 41.32 -22.93
CA PRO A 151 15.20 42.58 -22.67
C PRO A 151 14.25 43.55 -21.97
N CYS A 152 14.71 44.14 -20.86
CA CYS A 152 13.95 45.10 -20.08
C CYS A 152 13.74 46.39 -20.88
N GLN A 153 12.48 46.78 -21.08
CA GLN A 153 12.12 48.11 -21.60
C GLN A 153 11.70 48.99 -20.41
N GLU A 154 12.34 50.14 -20.22
CA GLU A 154 11.98 51.08 -19.14
C GLU A 154 10.57 51.67 -19.40
N PHE A 155 9.68 51.55 -18.42
CA PHE A 155 8.33 52.10 -18.48
C PHE A 155 8.26 53.43 -17.72
N SER A 156 7.86 54.51 -18.40
CA SER A 156 7.64 55.83 -17.80
C SER A 156 6.37 55.82 -16.93
N ASN A 157 6.45 56.44 -15.75
CA ASN A 157 5.46 56.39 -14.67
C ASN A 157 4.01 56.74 -15.09
N ASP A 158 3.16 55.72 -15.11
CA ASP A 158 1.90 55.76 -14.36
C ASP A 158 1.74 54.44 -13.58
N VAL A 159 2.43 54.45 -12.44
CA VAL A 159 2.48 53.69 -11.17
C VAL A 159 1.74 52.34 -10.98
N CYS A 160 0.90 51.82 -11.86
CA CYS A 160 0.18 50.54 -11.61
C CYS A 160 0.11 49.54 -12.78
N ALA A 161 0.82 49.75 -13.90
CA ALA A 161 0.78 48.82 -15.03
C ALA A 161 1.71 47.59 -14.88
N GLY A 162 2.72 47.65 -14.01
CA GLY A 162 3.86 46.71 -14.07
C GLY A 162 3.74 45.39 -13.28
N VAL A 163 2.70 45.20 -12.46
CA VAL A 163 2.54 43.98 -11.63
C VAL A 163 1.56 42.98 -12.24
N PHE A 164 0.64 43.44 -13.10
CA PHE A 164 -0.44 42.62 -13.66
C PHE A 164 -0.16 42.00 -15.04
N ASP A 165 0.90 42.45 -15.73
CA ASP A 165 1.23 41.95 -17.07
C ASP A 165 2.39 40.92 -17.09
N LEU A 166 2.90 40.53 -15.93
CA LEU A 166 3.82 39.40 -15.84
C LEU A 166 3.02 38.08 -15.89
N PRO A 167 3.35 37.15 -16.80
CA PRO A 167 2.75 35.83 -16.75
C PRO A 167 3.16 35.14 -15.44
N LEU A 168 2.19 34.52 -14.78
CA LEU A 168 2.36 33.94 -13.45
C LEU A 168 3.44 32.84 -13.36
N TYR A 169 3.83 32.24 -14.50
CA TYR A 169 4.89 31.23 -14.58
C TYR A 169 5.67 31.34 -15.91
N PRO A 170 6.93 30.84 -15.98
CA PRO A 170 7.81 31.05 -17.12
C PRO A 170 7.48 30.12 -18.30
N THR A 171 7.50 30.65 -19.53
CA THR A 171 7.28 29.87 -20.78
C THR A 171 8.58 29.61 -21.55
N SER A 172 8.81 28.38 -22.02
CA SER A 172 9.88 28.03 -22.96
C SER A 172 9.49 28.38 -24.41
N GLY A 173 10.29 29.24 -25.07
CA GLY A 173 10.14 29.62 -26.49
C GLY A 173 11.07 28.81 -27.43
N PRO A 174 10.87 28.86 -28.76
CA PRO A 174 11.18 27.75 -29.69
C PRO A 174 12.66 27.62 -30.05
N ASN A 175 13.12 26.36 -30.21
CA ASN A 175 14.37 26.02 -30.90
C ASN A 175 14.30 26.49 -32.36
N ARG A 176 15.26 27.32 -32.79
CA ARG A 176 15.54 27.59 -34.20
C ARG A 176 16.97 27.17 -34.53
#